data_AF-A0A8X7QSN0-F1
#
_entry.id   AF-A0A8X7QSN0-F1
#
_cell.length_a   1.000
_cell.length_b   1.000
_cell.length_c   1.000
_cell.angle_alpha   90.00
_cell.angle_beta   90.00
_cell.angle_gamma   90.00
#
_symmetry.space_group_name_H-M   'P 1'
#
loop_
_entity.id
_entity.type
_entity.pdbx_description
1 polymer ?
#
loop_
_entity_poly.entity_id
_entity_poly.type
_entity_poly.pdbx_seq_one_letter_code
_entity_poly.pdbx_strand_id
1 'polypeptide(L)'
;MICERDDFSLTGPLHLTSVDWANEHHRRSVAASLVQGIYVAERDRQLQREGPELALSPLWSEFFHFRLIRKLVDDADLSIFGGIYEYKPPQPSSGTVKSQELSPRFVIAFRGTVNKADSISRDIELDIHIIKNGLHTTTRFEIAMQAVRNMVASVGCSNVWLAGHSLGASMALLTGKTVARTGVLPECFAFNPPFLSPPIERIKDKRIKHGIRIAGSVITAGLALAKKATQQVSQNHRALPAPPDQFAALSDWFPRLYVNPGDHLCSEFIGYFEHRNKMEEIGAGFVERLATQHSLGGLVMDVVSGGKNTEAPVHLIPTAVLTVNMSSSRDFKEAHGIHQWWREDKIFDTKIYQYK
;
A
#
# COMPACT_ATOMS: atom_id res chain seq x y z
N MET A 1 13.76 16.31 -23.82
CA MET A 1 14.56 15.11 -23.51
C MET A 1 13.69 14.19 -22.66
N ILE A 2 13.45 12.95 -23.11
CA ILE A 2 12.62 11.98 -22.38
C ILE A 2 13.44 11.46 -21.19
N CYS A 3 12.85 11.41 -20.00
CA CYS A 3 13.50 10.76 -18.86
C CYS A 3 13.60 9.26 -19.15
N GLU A 4 14.73 8.59 -18.93
CA GLU A 4 14.85 7.14 -19.16
C GLU A 4 13.75 6.33 -18.45
N ARG A 5 13.27 6.81 -17.30
CA ARG A 5 12.17 6.20 -16.52
C ARG A 5 10.78 6.41 -17.13
N ASP A 6 10.61 7.34 -18.07
CA ASP A 6 9.39 7.47 -18.87
C ASP A 6 9.37 6.47 -20.03
N ASP A 7 10.55 6.12 -20.53
CA ASP A 7 10.68 5.32 -21.75
C ASP A 7 10.44 3.84 -21.45
N PHE A 8 9.28 3.36 -21.91
CA PHE A 8 8.87 1.98 -21.78
C PHE A 8 9.82 1.03 -22.54
N SER A 9 10.43 1.48 -23.64
CA SER A 9 11.35 0.64 -24.43
C SER A 9 12.68 0.39 -23.71
N LEU A 10 13.06 1.27 -22.78
CA LEU A 10 14.29 1.15 -22.00
C LEU A 10 14.08 0.51 -20.63
N THR A 11 12.97 0.85 -19.97
CA THR A 11 12.74 0.49 -18.56
C THR A 11 11.51 -0.35 -18.31
N GLY A 12 10.66 -0.57 -19.33
CA GLY A 12 9.49 -1.41 -19.22
C GLY A 12 9.83 -2.91 -19.11
N PRO A 13 8.92 -3.73 -18.56
CA PRO A 13 9.09 -5.18 -18.46
C PRO A 13 8.86 -5.90 -19.80
N LEU A 14 9.73 -5.64 -20.80
CA LEU A 14 9.61 -6.18 -22.15
C LEU A 14 9.68 -7.72 -22.23
N HIS A 15 10.20 -8.38 -21.19
CA HIS A 15 10.23 -9.83 -21.08
C HIS A 15 8.83 -10.44 -20.86
N LEU A 16 7.85 -9.68 -20.35
CA LEU A 16 6.49 -10.16 -20.08
C LEU A 16 5.58 -10.06 -21.32
N THR A 17 5.96 -10.74 -22.40
CA THR A 17 5.18 -10.76 -23.66
C THR A 17 3.83 -11.48 -23.51
N SER A 18 3.67 -12.32 -22.49
CA SER A 18 2.40 -12.95 -22.11
C SER A 18 2.21 -12.91 -20.60
N VAL A 19 1.00 -12.56 -20.16
CA VAL A 19 0.65 -12.50 -18.74
C VAL A 19 0.01 -13.81 -18.31
N ASP A 20 0.66 -14.55 -17.40
CA ASP A 20 0.01 -15.60 -16.64
C ASP A 20 -0.56 -15.01 -15.36
N TRP A 21 -1.88 -14.91 -15.28
CA TRP A 21 -2.58 -14.35 -14.14
C TRP A 21 -2.54 -15.24 -12.89
N ALA A 22 -2.13 -16.50 -13.00
CA ALA A 22 -1.83 -17.34 -11.84
C ALA A 22 -0.43 -17.06 -11.26
N ASN A 23 0.45 -16.41 -12.02
CA ASN A 23 1.82 -16.15 -11.61
C ASN A 23 1.94 -14.82 -10.84
N GLU A 24 2.31 -14.89 -9.57
CA GLU A 24 2.46 -13.72 -8.71
C GLU A 24 3.47 -12.69 -9.23
N HIS A 25 4.56 -13.14 -9.86
CA HIS A 25 5.54 -12.26 -10.48
C HIS A 25 4.91 -11.44 -11.60
N HIS A 26 4.10 -12.08 -12.47
CA HIS A 26 3.44 -11.39 -13.58
C HIS A 26 2.41 -10.38 -13.05
N ARG A 27 1.57 -10.77 -12.09
CA ARG A 27 0.59 -9.87 -11.45
C ARG A 27 1.27 -8.65 -10.82
N ARG A 28 2.36 -8.87 -10.08
CA ARG A 28 3.16 -7.82 -9.46
C ARG A 28 3.71 -6.85 -10.50
N SER A 29 4.35 -7.38 -11.55
CA SER A 29 4.95 -6.57 -12.62
C SER A 29 3.90 -5.75 -13.37
N VAL A 30 2.74 -6.34 -13.67
CA VAL A 30 1.60 -5.63 -14.29
C VAL A 30 1.11 -4.51 -13.37
N ALA A 31 0.82 -4.80 -12.09
CA ALA A 31 0.34 -3.80 -11.15
C ALA A 31 1.33 -2.62 -10.99
N ALA A 32 2.64 -2.92 -10.90
CA ALA A 32 3.68 -1.90 -10.82
C ALA A 32 3.78 -1.08 -12.12
N SER A 33 3.66 -1.71 -13.29
CA SER A 33 3.66 -1.01 -14.59
C SER A 33 2.47 -0.07 -14.74
N LEU A 34 1.27 -0.48 -14.29
CA LEU A 34 0.08 0.39 -14.31
C LEU A 34 0.24 1.60 -13.38
N VAL A 35 0.86 1.44 -12.21
CA VAL A 35 1.19 2.58 -11.34
C VAL A 35 2.23 3.49 -11.99
N GLN A 36 3.24 2.93 -12.66
CA GLN A 36 4.18 3.72 -13.45
C GLN A 36 3.49 4.48 -14.59
N GLY A 37 2.49 3.89 -15.23
CA GLY A 37 1.64 4.55 -16.22
C GLY A 37 0.99 5.84 -15.69
N ILE A 38 0.57 5.87 -14.41
CA ILE A 38 0.04 7.09 -13.76
C ILE A 38 1.15 8.12 -13.51
N TYR A 39 2.35 7.70 -13.10
CA TYR A 39 3.52 8.59 -13.02
C TYR A 39 3.83 9.25 -14.36
N VAL A 40 3.77 8.48 -15.44
CA VAL A 40 3.98 9.01 -16.80
C VAL A 40 2.81 9.89 -17.24
N ALA A 41 1.56 9.56 -16.89
CA ALA A 41 0.39 10.38 -17.22
C ALA A 41 0.48 11.79 -16.62
N GLU A 42 0.95 11.90 -15.37
CA GLU A 42 1.20 13.20 -14.75
C GLU A 42 2.35 13.96 -15.41
N ARG A 43 3.43 13.26 -15.78
CA ARG A 43 4.54 13.89 -16.52
C ARG A 43 4.13 14.33 -17.92
N ASP A 44 3.30 13.54 -18.61
CA ASP A 44 2.72 13.90 -19.90
C ASP A 44 1.90 15.19 -19.77
N ARG A 45 1.09 15.33 -18.71
CA ARG A 45 0.37 16.58 -18.40
C ARG A 45 1.33 17.75 -18.15
N GLN A 46 2.34 17.57 -17.30
CA GLN A 46 3.30 18.63 -16.97
C GLN A 46 4.12 19.10 -18.18
N LEU A 47 4.41 18.18 -19.11
CA LEU A 47 5.20 18.44 -20.32
C LEU A 47 4.35 18.67 -21.57
N GLN A 48 3.02 18.76 -21.41
CA GLN A 48 2.06 18.96 -22.52
C GLN A 48 2.20 17.92 -23.64
N ARG A 49 2.51 16.67 -23.28
CA ARG A 49 2.54 15.52 -24.20
C ARG A 49 1.13 14.98 -24.36
N GLU A 50 0.35 15.65 -25.20
CA GLU A 50 -1.03 15.28 -25.50
C GLU A 50 -1.14 14.55 -26.85
N GLY A 51 -2.15 13.69 -26.96
CA GLY A 51 -2.43 12.92 -28.16
C GLY A 51 -1.65 11.60 -28.25
N PRO A 52 -2.08 10.71 -29.17
CA PRO A 52 -1.56 9.34 -29.28
C PRO A 52 -0.10 9.28 -29.72
N GLU A 53 0.41 10.31 -30.41
CA GLU A 53 1.78 10.34 -30.92
C GLU A 53 2.81 10.76 -29.85
N LEU A 54 2.40 11.55 -28.85
CA LEU A 54 3.30 12.13 -27.85
C LEU A 54 3.14 11.51 -26.47
N ALA A 55 1.95 11.02 -26.12
CA ALA A 55 1.68 10.48 -24.79
C ALA A 55 2.44 9.17 -24.58
N LEU A 56 3.20 9.10 -23.49
CA LEU A 56 4.00 7.92 -23.15
C LEU A 56 3.27 7.01 -22.15
N SER A 57 2.33 7.56 -21.38
CA SER A 57 1.55 6.80 -20.40
C SER A 57 0.84 5.55 -20.96
N PRO A 58 0.22 5.59 -22.15
CA PRO A 58 -0.44 4.41 -22.72
C PRO A 58 0.49 3.21 -22.91
N LEU A 59 1.77 3.43 -23.23
CA LEU A 59 2.74 2.35 -23.43
C LEU A 59 2.89 1.45 -22.20
N TRP A 60 2.74 2.01 -20.99
CA TRP A 60 2.85 1.28 -19.73
C TRP A 60 1.63 0.41 -19.40
N SER A 61 0.48 0.69 -20.00
CA SER A 61 -0.76 -0.06 -19.75
C SER A 61 -1.21 -0.91 -20.93
N GLU A 62 -1.11 -0.39 -22.16
CA GLU A 62 -1.60 -1.05 -23.37
C GLU A 62 -0.76 -2.26 -23.76
N PHE A 63 0.54 -2.28 -23.40
CA PHE A 63 1.37 -3.47 -23.51
C PHE A 63 0.77 -4.68 -22.78
N PHE A 64 0.05 -4.43 -21.68
CA PHE A 64 -0.65 -5.44 -20.90
C PHE A 64 -2.15 -5.49 -21.19
N HIS A 65 -2.58 -4.88 -22.30
CA HIS A 65 -3.98 -4.79 -22.73
C HIS A 65 -4.89 -4.06 -21.73
N PHE A 66 -4.36 -3.07 -21.02
CA PHE A 66 -5.17 -2.15 -20.22
C PHE A 66 -5.31 -0.80 -20.90
N ARG A 67 -6.52 -0.26 -20.84
CA ARG A 67 -6.82 1.10 -21.27
C ARG A 67 -7.11 1.98 -20.06
N LEU A 68 -6.45 3.13 -19.96
CA LEU A 68 -6.79 4.15 -18.96
C LEU A 68 -8.12 4.81 -19.35
N ILE A 69 -9.20 4.46 -18.65
CA ILE A 69 -10.55 4.96 -18.96
C ILE A 69 -10.93 6.20 -18.15
N ARG A 70 -10.27 6.43 -17.01
CA ARG A 70 -10.51 7.60 -16.16
C ARG A 70 -9.24 8.00 -15.43
N LYS A 71 -8.89 9.29 -15.48
CA LYS A 71 -7.86 9.89 -14.62
C LYS A 71 -8.51 10.37 -13.32
N LEU A 72 -7.84 10.17 -12.20
CA LEU A 72 -8.20 10.76 -10.91
C LEU A 72 -7.32 11.99 -10.71
N VAL A 73 -7.96 13.16 -10.69
CA VAL A 73 -7.31 14.47 -10.67
C VAL A 73 -7.60 15.11 -9.33
N ASP A 74 -6.58 15.73 -8.73
CA ASP A 74 -6.75 16.48 -7.49
C ASP A 74 -7.32 17.86 -7.80
N ASP A 75 -8.38 18.24 -7.08
CA ASP A 75 -9.02 19.55 -7.26
C ASP A 75 -8.13 20.72 -6.80
N ALA A 76 -7.14 20.46 -5.94
CA ALA A 76 -6.26 21.49 -5.39
C ALA A 76 -5.17 21.97 -6.37
N ASP A 77 -4.51 21.04 -7.07
CA ASP A 77 -3.36 21.36 -7.94
C ASP A 77 -3.53 20.83 -9.38
N LEU A 78 -4.69 20.24 -9.69
CA LEU A 78 -5.01 19.62 -10.98
C LEU A 78 -4.04 18.51 -11.38
N SER A 79 -3.28 17.96 -10.43
CA SER A 79 -2.36 16.87 -10.70
C SER A 79 -3.12 15.55 -10.83
N ILE A 80 -2.70 14.72 -11.78
CA ILE A 80 -3.20 13.36 -11.92
C ILE A 80 -2.51 12.54 -10.82
N PHE A 81 -3.25 12.07 -9.83
CA PHE A 81 -2.69 11.28 -8.72
C PHE A 81 -3.05 9.79 -8.82
N GLY A 82 -4.04 9.45 -9.65
CA GLY A 82 -4.47 8.08 -9.86
C GLY A 82 -5.20 7.89 -11.18
N GLY A 83 -5.65 6.67 -11.44
CA GLY A 83 -6.44 6.34 -12.61
C GLY A 83 -7.12 4.98 -12.51
N ILE A 84 -8.16 4.81 -13.33
CA ILE A 84 -8.89 3.54 -13.48
C ILE A 84 -8.55 2.98 -14.85
N TYR A 85 -7.92 1.81 -14.84
CA TYR A 85 -7.64 1.01 -16.01
C TYR A 85 -8.72 -0.06 -16.21
N GLU A 86 -9.12 -0.29 -17.45
CA GLU A 86 -10.00 -1.40 -17.84
C GLU A 86 -9.19 -2.41 -18.65
N TYR A 87 -9.29 -3.69 -18.29
CA TYR A 87 -8.66 -4.78 -19.03
C TYR A 87 -9.45 -5.09 -20.32
N LYS A 88 -8.74 -5.12 -21.45
CA LYS A 88 -9.28 -5.43 -22.78
C LYS A 88 -8.54 -6.65 -23.34
N PRO A 89 -8.87 -7.86 -22.86
CA PRO A 89 -8.12 -9.05 -23.24
C PRO A 89 -8.08 -9.25 -24.76
N PRO A 90 -6.99 -9.79 -25.30
CA PRO A 90 -6.96 -10.21 -26.70
C PRO A 90 -8.01 -11.30 -26.94
N GLN A 91 -8.45 -11.44 -28.20
CA GLN A 91 -9.43 -12.47 -28.61
C GLN A 91 -9.00 -13.85 -28.07
N PRO A 92 -9.89 -14.58 -27.38
CA PRO A 92 -9.53 -15.82 -26.71
C PRO A 92 -9.15 -16.90 -27.74
N SER A 93 -7.91 -17.39 -27.68
CA SER A 93 -7.52 -18.64 -28.32
C SER A 93 -7.95 -19.82 -27.42
N SER A 94 -8.26 -20.99 -28.00
CA SER A 94 -9.01 -22.05 -27.30
C SER A 94 -8.26 -22.79 -26.17
N GLY A 95 -7.16 -22.24 -25.63
CA GLY A 95 -6.31 -22.88 -24.62
C GLY A 95 -6.10 -22.11 -23.31
N THR A 96 -6.54 -20.85 -23.19
CA THR A 96 -6.15 -19.93 -22.09
C THR A 96 -7.23 -19.66 -21.03
N VAL A 97 -8.38 -20.33 -21.10
CA VAL A 97 -9.60 -20.00 -20.33
C VAL A 97 -9.37 -19.93 -18.80
N LYS A 98 -8.56 -20.83 -18.22
CA LYS A 98 -8.37 -20.89 -16.75
C LYS A 98 -7.52 -19.75 -16.16
N SER A 99 -6.49 -19.28 -16.87
CA SER A 99 -5.66 -18.16 -16.39
C SER A 99 -6.49 -16.87 -16.41
N GLN A 100 -7.39 -16.71 -17.37
CA GLN A 100 -8.17 -15.50 -17.56
C GLN A 100 -9.20 -15.23 -16.44
N GLU A 101 -9.66 -16.25 -15.71
CA GLU A 101 -10.54 -16.10 -14.53
C GLU A 101 -9.86 -15.35 -13.37
N LEU A 102 -8.52 -15.34 -13.32
CA LEU A 102 -7.74 -14.64 -12.29
C LEU A 102 -7.37 -13.20 -12.71
N SER A 103 -7.72 -12.79 -13.93
CA SER A 103 -7.45 -11.44 -14.43
C SER A 103 -8.40 -10.41 -13.80
N PRO A 104 -7.91 -9.20 -13.48
CA PRO A 104 -8.80 -8.13 -13.05
C PRO A 104 -9.57 -7.61 -14.26
N ARG A 105 -10.82 -7.19 -14.05
CA ARG A 105 -11.52 -6.37 -15.04
C ARG A 105 -11.08 -4.91 -14.95
N PHE A 106 -10.82 -4.42 -13.75
CA PHE A 106 -10.36 -3.06 -13.50
C PHE A 106 -9.21 -3.00 -12.51
N VAL A 107 -8.33 -2.02 -12.71
CA VAL A 107 -7.27 -1.67 -11.77
C VAL A 107 -7.37 -0.19 -11.43
N ILE A 108 -7.48 0.13 -10.15
CA ILE A 108 -7.38 1.50 -9.65
C ILE A 108 -5.96 1.69 -9.16
N ALA A 109 -5.18 2.48 -9.89
CA ALA A 109 -3.77 2.70 -9.64
C ALA A 109 -3.51 4.11 -9.10
N PHE A 110 -2.63 4.22 -8.10
CA PHE A 110 -2.28 5.48 -7.44
C PHE A 110 -0.76 5.69 -7.45
N ARG A 111 -0.31 6.83 -7.99
CA ARG A 111 1.11 7.18 -7.94
C ARG A 111 1.48 7.79 -6.58
N GLY A 112 2.76 7.74 -6.25
CA GLY A 112 3.33 8.62 -5.23
C GLY A 112 3.74 9.97 -5.82
N THR A 113 4.67 10.64 -5.16
CA THR A 113 5.11 12.01 -5.46
C THR A 113 5.95 12.09 -6.74
N VAL A 114 5.64 13.04 -7.63
CA VAL A 114 6.36 13.29 -8.89
C VAL A 114 7.36 14.41 -8.65
N ASN A 115 8.60 14.08 -8.31
CA ASN A 115 9.62 15.07 -7.96
C ASN A 115 10.80 15.08 -8.93
N LYS A 116 11.42 16.25 -9.07
CA LYS A 116 12.74 16.41 -9.69
C LYS A 116 13.77 15.74 -8.78
N ALA A 117 14.83 15.17 -9.37
CA ALA A 117 15.77 14.27 -8.70
C ALA A 117 16.34 14.81 -7.37
N ASP A 118 16.44 16.14 -7.22
CA ASP A 118 17.10 16.81 -6.11
C ASP A 118 16.16 17.16 -4.93
N SER A 119 14.83 17.02 -5.09
CA SER A 119 13.84 17.34 -4.03
C SER A 119 13.12 16.12 -3.44
N ILE A 120 13.41 14.91 -3.95
CA ILE A 120 12.65 13.68 -3.65
C ILE A 120 12.47 13.45 -2.15
N SER A 121 13.51 13.56 -1.33
CA SER A 121 13.43 13.26 0.11
C SER A 121 12.57 14.27 0.88
N ARG A 122 12.68 15.56 0.55
CA ARG A 122 11.96 16.63 1.25
C ARG A 122 10.45 16.58 0.99
N ASP A 123 10.08 16.32 -0.26
CA ASP A 123 8.68 16.21 -0.67
C ASP A 123 8.04 14.93 -0.08
N ILE A 124 8.81 13.83 0.00
CA ILE A 124 8.40 12.61 0.71
C ILE A 124 8.18 12.88 2.21
N GLU A 125 9.05 13.64 2.86
CA GLU A 125 8.89 14.00 4.28
C GLU A 125 7.61 14.80 4.53
N LEU A 126 7.29 15.74 3.64
CA LEU A 126 6.03 16.49 3.66
C LEU A 126 4.83 15.57 3.45
N ASP A 127 4.90 14.62 2.52
CA ASP A 127 3.83 13.65 2.28
C ASP A 127 3.62 12.70 3.46
N ILE A 128 4.69 12.30 4.16
CA ILE A 128 4.60 11.53 5.41
C ILE A 128 3.87 12.33 6.49
N HIS A 129 4.08 13.64 6.55
CA HIS A 129 3.34 14.51 7.46
C HIS A 129 1.84 14.50 7.14
N ILE A 130 1.47 14.56 5.85
CA ILE A 130 0.06 14.43 5.41
C ILE A 130 -0.51 13.06 5.82
N ILE A 131 0.23 11.97 5.61
CA ILE A 131 -0.23 10.63 6.01
C ILE A 131 -0.46 10.56 7.53
N LYS A 132 0.46 11.12 8.33
CA LYS A 132 0.37 11.14 9.79
C LYS A 132 -0.80 12.00 10.30
N ASN A 133 -1.08 13.13 9.65
CA ASN A 133 -2.04 14.11 10.14
C ASN A 133 -3.45 13.98 9.55
N GLY A 134 -3.65 13.08 8.58
CA GLY A 134 -4.99 12.72 8.12
C GLY A 134 -5.07 12.56 6.61
N LEU A 135 -4.43 11.54 6.03
CA LEU A 135 -4.66 11.21 4.61
C LEU A 135 -6.16 11.06 4.30
N HIS A 136 -6.93 10.52 5.25
CA HIS A 136 -8.37 10.31 5.16
C HIS A 136 -9.19 11.61 5.04
N THR A 137 -8.62 12.78 5.38
CA THR A 137 -9.29 14.08 5.28
C THR A 137 -8.93 14.85 4.01
N THR A 138 -8.13 14.26 3.13
CA THR A 138 -7.71 14.90 1.88
C THR A 138 -8.75 14.69 0.76
N THR A 139 -8.89 15.69 -0.11
CA THR A 139 -9.71 15.62 -1.35
C THR A 139 -9.32 14.43 -2.21
N ARG A 140 -8.01 14.15 -2.35
CA ARG A 140 -7.49 12.98 -3.06
C ARG A 140 -8.05 11.67 -2.51
N PHE A 141 -8.10 11.53 -1.19
CA PHE A 141 -8.66 10.35 -0.56
C PHE A 141 -10.17 10.23 -0.80
N GLU A 142 -10.93 11.32 -0.71
CA GLU A 142 -12.37 11.31 -1.00
C GLU A 142 -12.65 10.85 -2.44
N ILE A 143 -11.93 11.41 -3.41
CA ILE A 143 -12.02 11.03 -4.83
C ILE A 143 -11.64 9.56 -5.04
N ALA A 144 -10.54 9.12 -4.41
CA ALA A 144 -10.09 7.73 -4.48
C ALA A 144 -11.12 6.76 -3.87
N MET A 145 -11.63 7.08 -2.69
CA MET A 145 -12.62 6.26 -1.99
C MET A 145 -13.93 6.17 -2.78
N GLN A 146 -14.36 7.27 -3.40
CA GLN A 146 -15.54 7.26 -4.27
C GLN A 146 -15.32 6.38 -5.50
N ALA A 147 -14.14 6.46 -6.13
CA ALA A 147 -13.79 5.60 -7.25
C ALA A 147 -13.81 4.12 -6.86
N VAL A 148 -13.18 3.76 -5.72
CA VAL A 148 -13.16 2.38 -5.20
C VAL A 148 -14.55 1.86 -4.92
N ARG A 149 -15.39 2.62 -4.18
CA ARG A 149 -16.76 2.21 -3.86
C ARG A 149 -17.60 2.01 -5.12
N ASN A 150 -17.52 2.93 -6.07
CA ASN A 150 -18.29 2.84 -7.32
C ASN A 150 -17.86 1.62 -8.16
N MET A 151 -16.56 1.36 -8.27
CA MET A 151 -16.07 0.21 -9.02
C MET A 151 -16.44 -1.11 -8.34
N VAL A 152 -16.22 -1.23 -7.04
CA VAL A 152 -16.60 -2.43 -6.28
C VAL A 152 -18.11 -2.69 -6.38
N ALA A 153 -18.93 -1.65 -6.21
CA ALA A 153 -20.39 -1.79 -6.28
C ALA A 153 -20.88 -2.17 -7.69
N SER A 154 -20.20 -1.72 -8.75
CA SER A 154 -20.63 -1.97 -10.13
C SER A 154 -20.21 -3.34 -10.68
N VAL A 155 -19.05 -3.87 -10.26
CA VAL A 155 -18.50 -5.11 -10.85
C VAL A 155 -18.08 -6.19 -9.85
N GLY A 156 -18.24 -5.94 -8.56
CA GLY A 156 -17.80 -6.85 -7.50
C GLY A 156 -16.29 -6.74 -7.23
N CYS A 157 -15.88 -7.05 -6.00
CA CYS A 157 -14.49 -6.86 -5.54
C CYS A 157 -13.48 -7.79 -6.19
N SER A 158 -13.85 -9.00 -6.57
CA SER A 158 -12.96 -9.95 -7.26
C SER A 158 -12.48 -9.44 -8.62
N ASN A 159 -13.20 -8.49 -9.21
CA ASN A 159 -12.89 -7.90 -10.51
C ASN A 159 -12.09 -6.59 -10.42
N VAL A 160 -11.76 -6.12 -9.21
CA VAL A 160 -11.09 -4.83 -8.98
C VAL A 160 -9.79 -5.03 -8.21
N TRP A 161 -8.69 -4.57 -8.78
CA TRP A 161 -7.42 -4.43 -8.05
C TRP A 161 -7.20 -3.00 -7.60
N LEU A 162 -6.63 -2.85 -6.41
CA LEU A 162 -6.04 -1.60 -5.93
C LEU A 162 -4.52 -1.71 -6.08
N ALA A 163 -3.88 -0.71 -6.66
CA ALA A 163 -2.44 -0.68 -6.79
C ALA A 163 -1.91 0.70 -6.42
N GLY A 164 -0.77 0.78 -5.76
CA GLY A 164 -0.14 2.07 -5.52
C GLY A 164 1.31 1.98 -5.09
N HIS A 165 2.02 3.09 -5.27
CA HIS A 165 3.43 3.21 -4.89
C HIS A 165 3.66 4.38 -3.94
N SER A 166 4.50 4.20 -2.91
CA SER A 166 4.86 5.24 -1.92
C SER A 166 3.60 5.84 -1.28
N LEU A 167 3.36 7.16 -1.38
CA LEU A 167 2.10 7.79 -0.95
C LEU A 167 0.87 7.14 -1.59
N GLY A 168 0.93 6.77 -2.88
CA GLY A 168 -0.14 6.07 -3.57
C GLY A 168 -0.40 4.67 -3.00
N ALA A 169 0.62 3.99 -2.47
CA ALA A 169 0.47 2.71 -1.79
C ALA A 169 -0.30 2.89 -0.46
N SER A 170 -0.04 3.98 0.26
CA SER A 170 -0.82 4.34 1.46
C SER A 170 -2.29 4.59 1.13
N MET A 171 -2.57 5.24 0.00
CA MET A 171 -3.94 5.47 -0.48
C MET A 171 -4.63 4.17 -0.88
N ALA A 172 -3.94 3.27 -1.58
CA ALA A 172 -4.45 1.92 -1.89
C ALA A 172 -4.76 1.13 -0.61
N LEU A 173 -3.86 1.13 0.36
CA LEU A 173 -4.04 0.46 1.64
C LEU A 173 -5.20 1.06 2.44
N LEU A 174 -5.31 2.39 2.53
CA LEU A 174 -6.36 3.04 3.30
C LEU A 174 -7.74 2.82 2.69
N THR A 175 -7.89 2.97 1.37
CA THR A 175 -9.15 2.71 0.67
C THR A 175 -9.53 1.23 0.72
N GLY A 176 -8.57 0.33 0.50
CA GLY A 176 -8.74 -1.12 0.64
C GLY A 176 -9.16 -1.54 2.04
N LYS A 177 -8.47 -1.05 3.08
CA LYS A 177 -8.79 -1.26 4.49
C LYS A 177 -10.20 -0.79 4.83
N THR A 178 -10.62 0.34 4.27
CA THR A 178 -11.94 0.92 4.52
C THR A 178 -13.07 0.02 3.97
N VAL A 179 -12.91 -0.57 2.78
CA VAL A 179 -13.91 -1.52 2.24
C VAL A 179 -13.77 -2.93 2.80
N ALA A 180 -12.56 -3.36 3.15
CA ALA A 180 -12.32 -4.66 3.80
C ALA A 180 -13.03 -4.79 5.14
N ARG A 181 -13.12 -3.70 5.90
CA ARG A 181 -13.92 -3.64 7.13
C ARG A 181 -15.41 -3.92 6.94
N THR A 182 -15.93 -3.79 5.72
CA THR A 182 -17.33 -4.11 5.40
C THR A 182 -17.48 -5.48 4.73
N GLY A 183 -16.46 -6.35 4.81
CA GLY A 183 -16.46 -7.68 4.21
C GLY A 183 -16.12 -7.72 2.72
N VAL A 184 -15.73 -6.60 2.13
CA VAL A 184 -15.32 -6.52 0.73
C VAL A 184 -13.80 -6.59 0.66
N LEU A 185 -13.25 -7.69 0.15
CA LEU A 185 -11.81 -7.98 0.21
C LEU A 185 -11.14 -7.75 -1.16
N PRO A 186 -10.86 -6.50 -1.58
CA PRO A 186 -10.20 -6.27 -2.87
C PRO A 186 -8.75 -6.74 -2.82
N GLU A 187 -8.26 -7.24 -3.96
CA GLU A 187 -6.84 -7.47 -4.13
C GLU A 187 -6.11 -6.12 -4.10
N CYS A 188 -5.02 -6.03 -3.32
CA CYS A 188 -4.30 -4.78 -3.12
C CYS A 188 -2.79 -5.00 -3.30
N PHE A 189 -2.16 -4.18 -4.15
CA PHE A 189 -0.73 -4.20 -4.44
C PHE A 189 -0.11 -2.88 -3.96
N ALA A 190 0.55 -2.92 -2.80
CA ALA A 190 1.15 -1.74 -2.18
C ALA A 190 2.68 -1.80 -2.29
N PHE A 191 3.24 -0.95 -3.14
CA PHE A 191 4.67 -0.87 -3.41
C PHE A 191 5.33 0.21 -2.56
N ASN A 192 6.31 -0.16 -1.75
CA ASN A 192 7.06 0.74 -0.88
C ASN A 192 6.17 1.68 -0.03
N PRO A 193 5.09 1.19 0.61
CA PRO A 193 4.26 2.04 1.45
C PRO A 193 5.08 2.57 2.65
N PRO A 194 5.01 3.87 2.98
CA PRO A 194 5.65 4.39 4.18
C PRO A 194 5.01 3.81 5.45
N PHE A 195 5.86 3.40 6.38
CA PHE A 195 5.49 2.93 7.70
C PHE A 195 5.73 4.06 8.72
N LEU A 196 4.69 4.49 9.43
CA LEU A 196 4.74 5.72 10.23
C LEU A 196 5.21 5.44 11.68
N SER A 197 6.39 4.86 11.85
CA SER A 197 7.03 4.64 13.15
C SER A 197 8.49 5.11 13.16
N PRO A 198 9.13 5.22 14.34
CA PRO A 198 10.58 5.36 14.40
C PRO A 198 11.26 4.23 13.59
N PRO A 199 12.34 4.51 12.86
CA PRO A 199 12.95 3.56 11.93
C PRO A 199 13.86 2.56 12.65
N ILE A 200 13.27 1.66 13.44
CA ILE A 200 13.94 0.65 14.28
C ILE A 200 14.70 -0.37 13.43
N GLU A 201 14.25 -0.67 12.22
CA GLU A 201 14.86 -1.58 11.27
C GLU A 201 16.25 -1.12 10.80
N ARG A 202 16.54 0.19 10.88
CA ARG A 202 17.87 0.76 10.59
C ARG A 202 18.93 0.35 11.60
N ILE A 203 18.54 -0.12 12.79
CA ILE A 203 19.48 -0.52 13.84
C ILE A 203 20.18 -1.82 13.42
N LYS A 204 21.51 -1.79 13.29
CA LYS A 204 22.30 -2.96 12.84
C LYS A 204 22.28 -4.12 13.85
N ASP A 205 22.34 -3.81 15.14
CA ASP A 205 22.32 -4.82 16.19
C ASP A 205 20.92 -5.41 16.36
N LYS A 206 20.77 -6.70 16.01
CA LYS A 206 19.50 -7.43 16.10
C LYS A 206 18.96 -7.55 17.52
N ARG A 207 19.82 -7.62 18.54
CA ARG A 207 19.41 -7.71 19.96
C ARG A 207 18.83 -6.39 20.43
N ILE A 208 19.48 -5.29 20.09
CA ILE A 208 18.99 -3.94 20.42
C ILE A 208 17.66 -3.67 19.70
N LYS A 209 17.61 -3.96 18.39
CA LYS A 209 16.38 -3.88 17.57
C LYS A 209 15.22 -4.61 18.21
N HIS A 210 15.45 -5.86 18.61
CA HIS A 210 14.42 -6.69 19.22
C HIS A 210 13.99 -6.19 20.62
N GLY A 211 14.96 -5.79 21.46
CA GLY A 211 14.67 -5.25 22.79
C GLY A 211 13.81 -3.99 22.73
N ILE A 212 14.09 -3.09 21.79
CA ILE A 212 13.30 -1.87 21.56
C ILE A 212 11.87 -2.23 21.15
N ARG A 213 11.68 -3.20 20.24
CA ARG A 213 10.34 -3.60 19.80
C ARG A 213 9.52 -4.25 20.92
N ILE A 214 10.12 -5.15 21.72
CA ILE A 214 9.44 -5.74 22.89
C ILE A 214 9.01 -4.63 23.86
N ALA A 215 9.94 -3.75 24.23
CA ALA A 215 9.63 -2.67 25.17
C ALA A 215 8.50 -1.78 24.65
N GLY A 216 8.54 -1.43 23.35
CA GLY A 216 7.48 -0.68 22.66
C GLY A 216 6.11 -1.36 22.73
N SER A 217 6.04 -2.67 22.45
CA SER A 217 4.78 -3.43 22.53
C SER A 217 4.22 -3.50 23.95
N VAL A 218 5.07 -3.75 24.96
CA VAL A 218 4.64 -3.80 26.36
C VAL A 218 4.06 -2.46 26.81
N ILE A 219 4.73 -1.34 26.48
CA ILE A 219 4.24 0.01 26.81
C ILE A 219 2.90 0.27 26.10
N THR A 220 2.81 -0.05 24.80
CA THR A 220 1.61 0.17 23.99
C THR A 220 0.43 -0.65 24.53
N ALA A 221 0.64 -1.92 24.87
CA ALA A 221 -0.37 -2.78 25.47
C ALA A 221 -0.83 -2.27 26.84
N GLY A 222 0.09 -1.83 27.69
CA GLY A 222 -0.22 -1.22 28.99
C GLY A 222 -1.10 0.03 28.85
N LEU A 223 -0.76 0.93 27.92
CA LEU A 223 -1.57 2.12 27.62
C LEU A 223 -2.95 1.76 27.06
N ALA A 224 -3.04 0.74 26.20
CA ALA A 224 -4.31 0.27 25.65
C ALA A 224 -5.24 -0.30 26.75
N LEU A 225 -4.70 -1.07 27.70
CA LEU A 225 -5.45 -1.57 28.85
C LEU A 225 -5.94 -0.42 29.74
N ALA A 226 -5.08 0.56 30.04
CA ALA A 226 -5.45 1.73 30.83
C ALA A 226 -6.59 2.52 30.16
N LYS A 227 -6.53 2.72 28.84
CA LYS A 227 -7.61 3.36 28.06
C LYS A 227 -8.94 2.59 28.18
N LYS A 228 -8.93 1.26 28.03
CA LYS A 228 -10.13 0.42 28.17
C LYS A 228 -10.73 0.52 29.58
N ALA A 229 -9.90 0.52 30.62
CA ALA A 229 -10.35 0.66 32.00
C ALA A 229 -11.02 2.02 32.26
N THR A 230 -10.44 3.13 31.79
CA THR A 230 -11.02 4.47 31.93
C THR A 230 -12.36 4.61 31.18
N GLN A 231 -12.48 4.00 29.99
CA GLN A 231 -13.73 3.98 29.22
C GLN A 231 -14.83 3.19 29.93
N GLN A 232 -14.50 2.05 30.55
CA GLN A 232 -15.44 1.24 31.33
C GLN A 232 -15.96 1.99 32.56
N VAL A 233 -15.10 2.73 33.27
CA VAL A 233 -15.51 3.55 34.42
C VAL A 233 -16.48 4.66 34.02
N SER A 234 -16.41 5.16 32.78
CA SER A 234 -17.29 6.21 32.26
C SER A 234 -18.61 5.69 31.66
N GLN A 235 -18.75 4.40 31.37
CA GLN A 235 -19.95 3.81 30.75
C GLN A 235 -20.80 3.00 31.74
N ASN A 236 -21.54 3.69 32.60
CA ASN A 236 -22.52 3.06 33.52
C ASN A 236 -23.95 2.94 32.95
N HIS A 237 -24.17 3.13 31.64
CA HIS A 237 -25.49 2.98 31.02
C HIS A 237 -25.47 2.13 29.74
N ARG A 238 -26.21 1.02 29.78
CA ARG A 238 -26.70 0.16 28.68
C ARG A 238 -25.85 0.20 27.39
N ALA A 239 -24.74 -0.54 27.37
CA ALA A 239 -23.94 -0.68 26.17
C ALA A 239 -24.58 -1.71 25.21
N LEU A 240 -24.85 -1.27 23.98
CA LEU A 240 -24.93 -2.15 22.80
C LEU A 240 -23.66 -3.01 22.73
N PRO A 241 -23.70 -4.22 22.14
CA PRO A 241 -22.50 -5.04 21.98
C PRO A 241 -21.40 -4.19 21.35
N ALA A 242 -20.20 -4.26 21.95
CA ALA A 242 -19.04 -3.53 21.47
C ALA A 242 -18.87 -3.75 19.95
N PRO A 243 -18.51 -2.72 19.16
CA PRO A 243 -18.25 -2.91 17.75
C PRO A 243 -17.25 -4.06 17.57
N PRO A 244 -17.43 -4.95 16.57
CA PRO A 244 -16.43 -5.96 16.27
C PRO A 244 -15.06 -5.29 16.11
N ASP A 245 -14.03 -5.91 16.67
CA ASP A 245 -12.66 -5.40 16.62
C ASP A 245 -12.30 -5.09 15.16
N GLN A 246 -12.18 -3.79 14.85
CA GLN A 246 -11.94 -3.30 13.50
C GLN A 246 -10.63 -3.82 12.90
N PHE A 247 -9.70 -4.26 13.76
CA PHE A 247 -8.46 -4.89 13.35
C PHE A 247 -8.67 -6.38 13.06
N ALA A 248 -9.45 -7.09 13.88
CA ALA A 248 -9.83 -8.48 13.61
C ALA A 248 -10.72 -8.63 12.36
N ALA A 249 -11.56 -7.63 12.07
CA ALA A 249 -12.39 -7.59 10.85
C ALA A 249 -11.57 -7.57 9.55
N LEU A 250 -10.27 -7.28 9.64
CA LEU A 250 -9.34 -7.27 8.52
C LEU A 250 -8.51 -8.56 8.42
N SER A 251 -8.76 -9.55 9.27
CA SER A 251 -7.96 -10.80 9.34
C SER A 251 -7.98 -11.59 8.03
N ASP A 252 -9.10 -11.56 7.30
CA ASP A 252 -9.30 -12.20 5.99
C ASP A 252 -8.84 -11.34 4.81
N TRP A 253 -8.37 -10.10 5.04
CA TRP A 253 -7.85 -9.24 3.98
C TRP A 253 -6.33 -9.36 3.91
N PHE A 254 -5.83 -9.87 2.77
CA PHE A 254 -4.40 -10.13 2.53
C PHE A 254 -3.84 -9.17 1.47
N PRO A 255 -3.60 -7.88 1.80
CA PRO A 255 -2.90 -6.99 0.87
C PRO A 255 -1.49 -7.51 0.60
N ARG A 256 -1.05 -7.36 -0.65
CA ARG A 256 0.32 -7.66 -1.08
C ARG A 256 1.19 -6.44 -0.83
N LEU A 257 2.11 -6.57 0.11
CA LEU A 257 3.06 -5.54 0.48
C LEU A 257 4.41 -5.85 -0.16
N TYR A 258 4.93 -4.92 -0.95
CA TYR A 258 6.24 -5.01 -1.58
C TYR A 258 7.18 -4.02 -0.91
N VAL A 259 8.24 -4.53 -0.28
CA VAL A 259 9.14 -3.71 0.55
C VAL A 259 10.60 -3.99 0.23
N ASN A 260 11.44 -2.96 0.36
CA ASN A 260 12.87 -3.07 0.16
C ASN A 260 13.61 -2.73 1.47
N PRO A 261 14.52 -3.59 1.97
CA PRO A 261 15.29 -3.30 3.18
C PRO A 261 16.15 -2.02 3.10
N GLY A 262 16.57 -1.64 1.89
CA GLY A 262 17.29 -0.38 1.62
C GLY A 262 16.41 0.86 1.59
N ASP A 263 15.08 0.70 1.62
CA ASP A 263 14.11 1.78 1.70
C ASP A 263 13.69 2.00 3.16
N HIS A 264 14.22 3.07 3.77
CA HIS A 264 13.95 3.39 5.17
C HIS A 264 12.50 3.81 5.45
N LEU A 265 11.67 4.04 4.42
CA LEU A 265 10.26 4.36 4.60
C LEU A 265 9.42 3.10 4.80
N CYS A 266 9.70 2.03 4.07
CA CYS A 266 8.87 0.82 4.08
C CYS A 266 9.51 -0.36 4.83
N SER A 267 10.83 -0.35 5.07
CA SER A 267 11.55 -1.46 5.72
C SER A 267 11.01 -1.83 7.12
N GLU A 268 10.40 -0.90 7.86
CA GLU A 268 9.76 -1.23 9.14
C GLU A 268 8.65 -2.27 9.03
N PHE A 269 8.01 -2.45 7.87
CA PHE A 269 7.04 -3.55 7.68
C PHE A 269 7.68 -4.92 7.91
N ILE A 270 8.95 -5.11 7.53
CA ILE A 270 9.69 -6.37 7.77
C ILE A 270 9.74 -6.62 9.28
N GLY A 271 10.23 -5.63 10.01
CA GLY A 271 10.35 -5.70 11.46
C GLY A 271 9.02 -5.79 12.20
N TYR A 272 7.98 -5.13 11.70
CA TYR A 272 6.62 -5.18 12.24
C TYR A 272 6.06 -6.60 12.21
N PHE A 273 6.15 -7.28 11.07
CA PHE A 273 5.63 -8.63 10.92
C PHE A 273 6.51 -9.70 11.60
N GLU A 274 7.84 -9.58 11.49
CA GLU A 274 8.76 -10.51 12.17
C GLU A 274 8.64 -10.42 13.69
N HIS A 275 8.49 -9.20 14.24
CA HIS A 275 8.29 -8.99 15.67
C HIS A 275 7.03 -9.68 16.16
N ARG A 276 5.94 -9.64 15.38
CA ARG A 276 4.69 -10.32 15.73
C ARG A 276 4.85 -11.83 15.86
N ASN A 277 5.47 -12.48 14.89
CA ASN A 277 5.76 -13.91 14.96
C ASN A 277 6.63 -14.23 16.17
N LYS A 278 7.65 -13.41 16.43
CA LYS A 278 8.54 -13.62 17.56
C LYS A 278 7.86 -13.45 18.91
N MET A 279 6.92 -12.51 19.04
CA MET A 279 6.12 -12.34 20.25
C MET A 279 5.23 -13.56 20.51
N GLU A 280 4.69 -14.19 19.47
CA GLU A 280 4.00 -15.48 19.59
C GLU A 280 4.96 -16.60 20.06
N GLU A 281 6.14 -16.72 19.45
CA GLU A 281 7.14 -17.73 19.80
C GLU A 281 7.60 -17.68 21.27
N ILE A 282 7.70 -16.47 21.85
CA ILE A 282 8.11 -16.29 23.25
C ILE A 282 6.93 -16.31 24.25
N GLY A 283 5.72 -16.65 23.80
CA GLY A 283 4.52 -16.71 24.65
C GLY A 283 3.93 -15.34 25.02
N ALA A 284 4.38 -14.27 24.38
CA ALA A 284 3.89 -12.90 24.58
C ALA A 284 2.89 -12.45 23.49
N GLY A 285 2.32 -13.38 22.72
CA GLY A 285 1.39 -13.11 21.62
C GLY A 285 0.18 -12.26 22.01
N PHE A 286 -0.36 -12.44 23.22
CA PHE A 286 -1.45 -11.60 23.73
C PHE A 286 -1.06 -10.13 23.86
N VAL A 287 0.15 -9.84 24.36
CA VAL A 287 0.68 -8.47 24.50
C VAL A 287 0.78 -7.83 23.13
N GLU A 288 1.31 -8.57 22.15
CA GLU A 288 1.48 -8.06 20.81
C GLU A 288 0.16 -7.87 20.06
N ARG A 289 -0.80 -8.80 20.19
CA ARG A 289 -2.14 -8.64 19.61
C ARG A 289 -2.85 -7.40 20.13
N LEU A 290 -2.66 -7.07 21.41
CA LEU A 290 -3.18 -5.82 21.96
C LEU A 290 -2.39 -4.59 21.46
N ALA A 291 -1.06 -4.67 21.42
CA ALA A 291 -0.21 -3.57 20.99
C ALA A 291 -0.41 -3.21 19.51
N THR A 292 -0.49 -4.21 18.63
CA THR A 292 -0.52 -4.04 17.17
C THR A 292 -1.79 -3.36 16.64
N GLN A 293 -2.85 -3.36 17.44
CA GLN A 293 -4.10 -2.63 17.15
C GLN A 293 -3.94 -1.11 17.33
N HIS A 294 -2.85 -0.68 17.96
CA HIS A 294 -2.63 0.69 18.38
C HIS A 294 -1.26 1.20 17.94
N SER A 295 -1.19 2.48 17.61
CA SER A 295 0.07 3.21 17.53
C SER A 295 0.37 3.81 18.90
N LEU A 296 1.61 3.71 19.37
CA LEU A 296 2.07 4.37 20.59
C LEU A 296 1.75 5.87 20.58
N GLY A 297 2.04 6.54 19.46
CA GLY A 297 1.73 7.96 19.28
C GLY A 297 0.22 8.25 19.28
N GLY A 298 -0.58 7.35 18.69
CA GLY A 298 -2.05 7.46 18.71
C GLY A 298 -2.63 7.33 20.12
N LEU A 299 -2.14 6.37 20.92
CA LEU A 299 -2.59 6.20 22.30
C LEU A 299 -2.20 7.38 23.19
N VAL A 300 -0.98 7.90 23.07
CA VAL A 300 -0.54 9.08 23.82
C VAL A 300 -1.41 10.29 23.47
N MET A 301 -1.67 10.52 22.18
CA MET A 301 -2.54 11.61 21.74
C MET A 301 -3.98 11.42 22.24
N ASP A 302 -4.53 10.22 22.20
CA ASP A 302 -5.88 9.95 22.72
C ASP A 302 -6.00 10.25 24.21
N VAL A 303 -4.99 9.85 25.00
CA VAL A 303 -4.95 10.11 26.45
C VAL A 303 -4.86 11.60 26.74
N VAL A 304 -4.05 12.34 25.98
CA VAL A 304 -3.85 13.79 26.16
C VAL A 304 -5.03 14.63 25.62
N SER A 305 -5.68 14.19 24.54
CA SER A 305 -6.75 14.93 23.84
C SER A 305 -8.17 14.52 24.26
N GLY A 306 -8.32 13.57 25.18
CA GLY A 306 -9.63 13.11 25.63
C GLY A 306 -10.40 12.30 24.58
N GLY A 307 -9.70 11.60 23.68
CA GLY A 307 -10.30 10.66 22.72
C GLY A 307 -10.99 11.27 21.51
N LYS A 308 -10.66 12.50 21.10
CA LYS A 308 -11.17 13.09 19.86
C LYS A 308 -10.41 12.57 18.63
N ASN A 309 -11.08 11.69 17.88
CA ASN A 309 -10.79 11.26 16.50
C ASN A 309 -9.34 10.84 16.20
N THR A 310 -9.03 9.57 16.37
CA THR A 310 -7.90 8.92 15.68
C THR A 310 -8.41 7.65 14.98
N GLU A 311 -8.62 7.73 13.67
CA GLU A 311 -8.78 6.51 12.86
C GLU A 311 -7.48 5.68 12.93
N ALA A 312 -7.62 4.35 12.88
CA ALA A 312 -6.48 3.46 12.97
C ALA A 312 -5.44 3.75 11.87
N PRO A 313 -4.14 3.86 12.21
CA PRO A 313 -3.10 4.23 11.26
C PRO A 313 -3.12 3.37 9.98
N VAL A 314 -2.81 4.02 8.85
CA VAL A 314 -2.80 3.38 7.51
C VAL A 314 -1.89 2.14 7.47
N HIS A 315 -0.74 2.22 8.14
CA HIS A 315 0.29 1.18 8.14
C HIS A 315 -0.03 -0.03 9.03
N LEU A 316 -1.00 0.07 9.95
CA LEU A 316 -1.37 -1.04 10.81
C LEU A 316 -2.38 -1.92 10.10
N ILE A 317 -1.92 -3.12 9.69
CA ILE A 317 -2.73 -4.15 9.07
C ILE A 317 -2.46 -5.51 9.76
N PRO A 318 -3.52 -6.29 10.04
CA PRO A 318 -3.38 -7.56 10.76
C PRO A 318 -2.69 -8.64 9.95
N THR A 319 -2.87 -8.62 8.64
CA THR A 319 -2.52 -9.71 7.74
C THR A 319 -1.91 -9.12 6.48
N ALA A 320 -0.95 -9.81 5.86
CA ALA A 320 -0.38 -9.42 4.58
C ALA A 320 0.33 -10.58 3.88
N VAL A 321 0.43 -10.49 2.55
CA VAL A 321 1.44 -11.21 1.77
C VAL A 321 2.62 -10.24 1.61
N LEU A 322 3.69 -10.44 2.37
CA LEU A 322 4.86 -9.57 2.36
C LEU A 322 5.92 -10.14 1.41
N THR A 323 6.24 -9.38 0.36
CA THR A 323 7.33 -9.67 -0.56
C THR A 323 8.47 -8.68 -0.31
N VAL A 324 9.64 -9.21 0.02
CA VAL A 324 10.87 -8.44 0.28
C VAL A 324 11.80 -8.54 -0.92
N ASN A 325 12.28 -7.41 -1.43
CA ASN A 325 13.36 -7.41 -2.41
C ASN A 325 14.70 -7.67 -1.71
N MET A 326 15.28 -8.84 -1.97
CA MET A 326 16.53 -9.29 -1.36
C MET A 326 17.78 -8.80 -2.12
N SER A 327 17.61 -8.24 -3.31
CA SER A 327 18.72 -7.67 -4.07
C SER A 327 19.23 -6.38 -3.43
N SER A 328 20.55 -6.21 -3.41
CA SER A 328 21.18 -4.97 -2.95
C SER A 328 20.73 -3.79 -3.81
N SER A 329 20.47 -2.65 -3.16
CA SER A 329 20.21 -1.37 -3.81
C SER A 329 21.38 -0.42 -3.53
N ARG A 330 21.79 0.38 -4.52
CA ARG A 330 22.93 1.30 -4.40
C ARG A 330 22.64 2.44 -3.43
N ASP A 331 21.43 2.95 -3.49
CA ASP A 331 20.96 4.07 -2.69
C ASP A 331 19.45 3.96 -2.39
N PHE A 332 18.96 4.92 -1.60
CA PHE A 332 17.54 5.03 -1.26
C PHE A 332 16.65 5.21 -2.50
N LYS A 333 17.12 5.91 -3.55
CA LYS A 333 16.31 6.20 -4.74
C LYS A 333 16.10 4.95 -5.60
N GLU A 334 17.09 4.07 -5.66
CA GLU A 334 16.95 2.73 -6.25
C GLU A 334 16.04 1.86 -5.37
N ALA A 335 16.30 1.81 -4.07
CA ALA A 335 15.53 1.00 -3.13
C ALA A 335 14.06 1.41 -3.01
N HIS A 336 13.76 2.71 -3.18
CA HIS A 336 12.40 3.24 -3.16
C HIS A 336 11.76 3.23 -4.55
N GLY A 337 12.51 3.02 -5.64
CA GLY A 337 11.98 3.18 -6.99
C GLY A 337 11.05 2.04 -7.41
N ILE A 338 9.89 2.37 -8.00
CA ILE A 338 8.89 1.37 -8.43
C ILE A 338 9.42 0.37 -9.47
N HIS A 339 10.38 0.81 -10.30
CA HIS A 339 10.97 0.01 -11.37
C HIS A 339 11.63 -1.29 -10.92
N GLN A 340 12.01 -1.42 -9.66
CA GLN A 340 12.55 -2.67 -9.14
C GLN A 340 11.53 -3.83 -9.19
N TRP A 341 10.23 -3.53 -9.17
CA TRP A 341 9.17 -4.52 -8.94
C TRP A 341 8.77 -5.32 -10.18
N TRP A 342 9.30 -4.94 -11.34
CA TRP A 342 9.11 -5.63 -12.61
C TRP A 342 10.42 -6.08 -13.25
N ARG A 343 11.54 -6.09 -12.52
CA ARG A 343 12.85 -6.53 -13.04
C ARG A 343 13.08 -8.02 -12.82
N GLU A 344 13.62 -8.71 -13.83
CA GLU A 344 13.92 -10.15 -13.77
C GLU A 344 15.17 -10.48 -12.97
N ASP A 345 16.14 -9.55 -12.90
CA ASP A 345 17.40 -9.76 -12.16
C ASP A 345 17.25 -9.60 -10.63
N LYS A 346 16.03 -9.38 -10.15
CA LYS A 346 15.74 -9.16 -8.73
C LYS A 346 15.28 -10.45 -8.06
N ILE A 347 15.77 -10.65 -6.84
CA ILE A 347 15.44 -11.81 -6.01
C ILE A 347 14.43 -11.36 -4.97
N PHE A 348 13.31 -12.06 -4.88
CA PHE A 348 12.21 -11.74 -3.97
C PHE A 348 11.95 -12.89 -3.00
N ASP A 349 11.82 -12.56 -1.70
CA ASP A 349 11.34 -13.50 -0.67
C ASP A 349 9.90 -13.14 -0.31
N THR A 350 8.97 -14.10 -0.35
CA THR A 350 7.55 -13.85 -0.07
C THR A 350 7.08 -14.70 1.10
N LYS A 351 6.47 -14.05 2.09
CA LYS A 351 5.93 -14.68 3.30
C LYS A 351 4.51 -14.20 3.56
N ILE A 352 3.67 -15.13 4.02
CA ILE A 352 2.30 -14.82 4.45
C ILE A 352 2.30 -14.62 5.96
N TYR A 353 1.84 -13.46 6.40
CA TYR A 353 1.61 -13.16 7.80
C TYR A 353 0.12 -13.07 8.04
N GLN A 354 -0.39 -13.93 8.92
CA GLN A 354 -1.82 -14.03 9.24
C GLN A 354 -2.04 -13.69 10.70
N TYR A 355 -3.05 -12.86 10.97
CA TYR A 355 -3.53 -12.62 12.32
C TYR A 355 -4.29 -13.83 12.86
N LYS A 356 -3.92 -14.29 14.06
CA LYS A 356 -4.44 -15.50 14.71
C LYS A 356 -5.28 -15.21 15.97
#